data_AF-A0A9P3JE20-F1
#
_entry.id   AF-A0A9P3JE20-F1
#
_cell.length_a   1.000
_cell.length_b   1.000
_cell.length_c   1.000
_cell.angle_alpha   90.00
_cell.angle_beta   90.00
_cell.angle_gamma   90.00
#
_symmetry.space_group_name_H-M   'P 1'
#
loop_
_entity.id
_entity.type
_entity.pdbx_description
1 polymer ?
#
loop_
_entity_poly.entity_id
_entity_poly.type
_entity_poly.pdbx_seq_one_letter_code
_entity_poly.pdbx_strand_id
1 'polypeptide(L)'
;MEHHRLWEQEQNMEVSVRFLELIGHLSQRYKVASDIFMKRLRTSRGVSSNAEFDYLKHEDLKAQEEALRSLSSFLLLSVDLAKRHRTLLKGLLEDEEKPVKVAALATVAKLILTSPNEFPDLLDGVSDLMDTDTSEVQLEAYTVYAHLLLSKKMKAQGFMKRLAVGLLHKDARIKGLMKELVTQLMDGNAKSRCVLVISIFKQCPGNRRDSLARTLVNDILAPCDLEAEEFGSSVLQLLRLGQSEAAHFLPKLHPSKNLVSKIDSWTQLDSSKVCALKSKKISQSVLGLMSRYRPASAAEKDTQTRVLSQLEKICGRHESRAQLPYEVKGGICIEDYEREISKFKDVRLDGSLADLL
;
A
#
# COMPACT_ATOMS: atom_id res chain seq x y z
N MET A 1 -8.71 53.73 -6.73
CA MET A 1 -9.12 53.04 -7.99
C MET A 1 -8.83 51.55 -7.95
N GLU A 2 -7.68 51.09 -7.46
CA GLU A 2 -7.39 49.64 -7.32
C GLU A 2 -8.37 48.89 -6.40
N HIS A 3 -8.70 49.44 -5.23
CA HIS A 3 -9.69 48.83 -4.32
C HIS A 3 -11.09 48.65 -4.92
N HIS A 4 -11.50 49.52 -5.85
CA HIS A 4 -12.82 49.42 -6.50
C HIS A 4 -12.82 48.33 -7.59
N ARG A 5 -11.68 48.13 -8.27
CA ARG A 5 -11.52 47.03 -9.25
C ARG A 5 -11.46 45.67 -8.57
N LEU A 6 -10.75 45.55 -7.45
CA LEU A 6 -10.70 44.31 -6.67
C LEU A 6 -12.10 43.93 -6.14
N TRP A 7 -12.86 44.90 -5.64
CA TRP A 7 -14.23 44.66 -5.17
C TRP A 7 -15.21 44.25 -6.29
N GLU A 8 -15.14 44.88 -7.47
CA GLU A 8 -15.94 44.45 -8.63
C GLU A 8 -15.53 43.06 -9.14
N GLN A 9 -14.25 42.71 -9.04
CA GLN A 9 -13.73 41.40 -9.44
C GLN A 9 -14.18 40.30 -8.46
N GLU A 10 -14.16 40.56 -7.15
CA GLU A 10 -14.70 39.67 -6.11
C GLU A 10 -16.19 39.41 -6.29
N GLN A 11 -17.00 40.47 -6.52
CA GLN A 11 -18.44 40.30 -6.77
C GLN A 11 -18.74 39.50 -8.04
N ASN A 12 -18.00 39.74 -9.11
CA ASN A 12 -18.16 39.00 -10.36
C ASN A 12 -17.79 37.52 -10.19
N MET A 13 -16.82 37.20 -9.34
CA MET A 13 -16.49 35.81 -8.99
C MET A 13 -17.60 35.15 -8.19
N GLU A 14 -18.10 35.76 -7.11
CA GLU A 14 -19.16 35.17 -6.29
C GLU A 14 -20.40 34.84 -7.14
N VAL A 15 -20.77 35.74 -8.05
CA VAL A 15 -21.88 35.53 -8.99
C VAL A 15 -21.57 34.40 -9.98
N SER A 16 -20.35 34.33 -10.51
CA SER A 16 -19.94 33.28 -11.46
C SER A 16 -19.89 31.90 -10.81
N VAL A 17 -19.39 31.80 -9.58
CA VAL A 17 -19.37 30.57 -8.77
C VAL A 17 -20.80 30.10 -8.52
N ARG A 18 -21.69 30.95 -8.00
CA ARG A 18 -23.10 30.60 -7.76
C ARG A 18 -23.83 30.20 -9.02
N PHE A 19 -23.53 30.83 -10.15
CA PHE A 19 -24.11 30.47 -11.43
C PHE A 19 -23.65 29.08 -11.90
N LEU A 20 -22.37 28.75 -11.74
CA LEU A 20 -21.83 27.42 -12.04
C LEU A 20 -22.39 26.35 -11.10
N GLU A 21 -22.54 26.63 -9.80
CA GLU A 21 -23.21 25.74 -8.85
C GLU A 21 -24.67 25.46 -9.26
N LEU A 22 -25.42 26.52 -9.60
CA LEU A 22 -26.80 26.41 -10.04
C LEU A 22 -26.91 25.56 -11.31
N ILE A 23 -26.04 25.81 -12.31
CA ILE A 23 -26.00 25.02 -13.54
C ILE A 23 -25.63 23.57 -13.24
N GLY A 24 -24.63 23.33 -12.38
CA GLY A 24 -24.23 22.00 -11.95
C GLY A 24 -25.40 21.23 -11.32
N HIS A 25 -26.08 21.85 -10.36
CA HIS A 25 -27.24 21.26 -9.68
C HIS A 25 -28.42 21.00 -10.62
N LEU A 26 -28.75 21.95 -11.49
CA LEU A 26 -29.83 21.79 -12.46
C LEU A 26 -29.50 20.70 -13.48
N SER A 27 -28.27 20.65 -13.96
CA SER A 27 -27.84 19.67 -14.96
C SER A 27 -27.72 18.26 -14.40
N GLN A 28 -27.41 18.11 -13.11
CA GLN A 28 -27.44 16.81 -12.41
C GLN A 28 -28.86 16.27 -12.25
N ARG A 29 -29.87 17.14 -12.06
CA ARG A 29 -31.26 16.73 -11.84
C ARG A 29 -32.09 16.65 -13.12
N TYR A 30 -31.77 17.45 -14.12
CA TYR A 30 -32.57 17.58 -15.33
C TYR A 30 -31.69 17.39 -16.58
N LYS A 31 -31.86 16.24 -17.25
CA LYS A 31 -31.15 15.93 -18.51
C LYS A 31 -31.30 17.03 -19.57
N VAL A 32 -32.49 17.63 -19.66
CA VAL A 32 -32.78 18.75 -20.57
C VAL A 32 -31.92 19.99 -20.27
N ALA A 33 -31.67 20.29 -18.99
CA ALA A 33 -30.81 21.41 -18.61
C ALA A 33 -29.35 21.14 -19.01
N SER A 34 -28.87 19.91 -18.80
CA SER A 34 -27.55 19.47 -19.27
C SER A 34 -27.42 19.56 -20.79
N ASP A 35 -28.41 19.07 -21.55
CA ASP A 35 -28.39 19.09 -23.01
C ASP A 35 -28.41 20.52 -23.58
N ILE A 36 -29.25 21.42 -23.02
CA ILE A 36 -29.31 22.84 -23.41
C ILE A 36 -27.97 23.53 -23.13
N PHE A 37 -27.40 23.27 -21.96
CA PHE A 37 -26.15 23.88 -21.55
C PHE A 37 -24.97 23.41 -22.42
N MET A 38 -24.85 22.09 -22.62
CA MET A 38 -23.82 21.51 -23.49
C MET A 38 -23.96 21.97 -24.94
N LYS A 39 -25.20 22.17 -25.43
CA LYS A 39 -25.45 22.74 -26.76
C LYS A 39 -24.95 24.19 -26.85
N ARG A 40 -25.17 25.01 -25.82
CA ARG A 40 -24.68 26.40 -25.76
C ARG A 40 -23.15 26.49 -25.66
N LEU A 41 -22.52 25.63 -24.86
CA LEU A 41 -21.06 25.52 -24.77
C LEU A 41 -20.42 25.12 -26.10
N ARG A 42 -21.03 24.20 -26.85
CA ARG A 42 -20.54 23.82 -28.19
C ARG A 42 -20.63 24.95 -29.21
N THR A 43 -21.56 25.88 -29.03
CA THR A 43 -21.72 27.06 -29.89
C THR A 43 -20.84 28.24 -29.51
N SER A 44 -20.33 28.31 -28.26
CA SER A 44 -19.44 29.38 -27.78
C SER A 44 -17.96 29.18 -28.18
N ARG A 45 -17.71 28.75 -29.43
CA ARG A 45 -16.37 28.43 -30.02
C ARG A 45 -15.34 29.60 -30.02
N GLY A 46 -15.59 30.71 -29.35
CA GLY A 46 -14.73 31.88 -29.29
C GLY A 46 -14.01 32.11 -27.95
N VAL A 47 -14.37 31.39 -26.88
CA VAL A 47 -13.62 31.46 -25.61
C VAL A 47 -12.50 30.45 -25.71
N SER A 48 -11.25 30.92 -25.72
CA SER A 48 -10.09 30.01 -25.73
C SER A 48 -10.21 29.05 -24.53
N SER A 49 -9.88 27.77 -24.72
CA SER A 49 -9.94 26.74 -23.68
C SER A 49 -9.14 27.09 -22.41
N ASN A 50 -8.28 28.11 -22.48
CA ASN A 50 -7.46 28.60 -21.38
C ASN A 50 -8.09 29.77 -20.60
N ALA A 51 -9.12 30.43 -21.16
CA ALA A 51 -9.81 31.56 -20.51
C ALA A 51 -11.06 31.12 -19.71
N GLU A 52 -11.52 29.87 -19.89
CA GLU A 52 -12.75 29.36 -19.25
C GLU A 52 -12.64 29.19 -17.72
N PHE A 53 -11.42 29.25 -17.17
CA PHE A 53 -11.14 29.04 -15.73
C PHE A 53 -10.17 30.06 -15.15
N ASP A 54 -10.09 31.28 -15.70
CA ASP A 54 -9.19 32.32 -15.17
C ASP A 54 -9.48 32.68 -13.69
N TYR A 55 -10.69 32.40 -13.21
CA TYR A 55 -11.05 32.52 -11.79
C TYR A 55 -10.31 31.53 -10.87
N LEU A 56 -9.71 30.45 -11.40
CA LEU A 56 -8.81 29.58 -10.64
C LEU A 56 -7.43 30.20 -10.42
N LYS A 57 -7.10 31.32 -11.06
CA LYS A 57 -5.85 32.06 -10.84
C LYS A 57 -5.99 33.19 -9.80
N HIS A 58 -7.13 33.26 -9.11
CA HIS A 58 -7.40 34.31 -8.12
C HIS A 58 -6.55 34.15 -6.86
N GLU A 59 -6.08 35.23 -6.25
CA GLU A 59 -5.25 35.16 -5.02
C GLU A 59 -6.03 34.67 -3.78
N ASP A 60 -7.37 34.66 -3.84
CA ASP A 60 -8.23 34.19 -2.76
C ASP A 60 -8.40 32.66 -2.83
N LEU A 61 -7.67 31.96 -1.96
CA LEU A 61 -7.71 30.51 -1.81
C LEU A 61 -9.11 29.96 -1.52
N LYS A 62 -9.96 30.71 -0.81
CA LYS A 62 -11.33 30.27 -0.50
C LYS A 62 -12.22 30.32 -1.74
N ALA A 63 -12.11 31.40 -2.51
CA ALA A 63 -12.83 31.53 -3.76
C ALA A 63 -12.37 30.49 -4.78
N GLN A 64 -11.06 30.20 -4.84
CA GLN A 64 -10.52 29.09 -5.64
C GLN A 64 -11.10 27.74 -5.22
N GLU A 65 -11.23 27.48 -3.91
CA GLU A 65 -11.82 26.24 -3.38
C GLU A 65 -13.29 26.07 -3.82
N GLU A 66 -14.10 27.12 -3.70
CA GLU A 66 -15.51 27.13 -4.10
C GLU A 66 -15.68 26.98 -5.61
N ALA A 67 -14.83 27.66 -6.37
CA ALA A 67 -14.70 27.51 -7.81
C ALA A 67 -14.40 26.06 -8.22
N LEU A 68 -13.47 25.38 -7.53
CA LEU A 68 -13.15 23.98 -7.79
C LEU A 68 -14.31 23.04 -7.47
N ARG A 69 -15.03 23.26 -6.36
CA ARG A 69 -16.24 22.46 -6.06
C ARG A 69 -17.31 22.63 -7.15
N SER A 70 -17.47 23.84 -7.66
CA SER A 70 -18.39 24.14 -8.75
C SER A 70 -17.96 23.46 -10.05
N LEU A 71 -16.67 23.55 -10.38
CA LEU A 71 -16.05 22.87 -11.51
C LEU A 71 -16.27 21.36 -11.43
N SER A 72 -16.13 20.73 -10.26
CA SER A 72 -16.41 19.31 -10.07
C SER A 72 -17.80 18.92 -10.55
N SER A 73 -18.83 19.66 -10.11
CA SER A 73 -20.22 19.40 -10.50
C SER A 73 -20.43 19.52 -12.00
N PHE A 74 -19.73 20.47 -12.64
CA PHE A 74 -19.75 20.67 -14.08
C PHE A 74 -19.03 19.56 -14.86
N LEU A 75 -17.82 19.17 -14.45
CA LEU A 75 -17.05 18.11 -15.11
C LEU A 75 -17.73 16.74 -14.99
N LEU A 76 -18.51 16.51 -13.94
CA LEU A 76 -19.30 15.28 -13.77
C LEU A 76 -20.46 15.16 -14.77
N LEU A 77 -20.86 16.23 -15.47
CA LEU A 77 -21.92 16.17 -16.48
C LEU A 77 -21.49 15.43 -17.75
N SER A 78 -20.19 15.43 -18.07
CA SER A 78 -19.68 14.82 -19.29
C SER A 78 -18.23 14.36 -19.12
N VAL A 79 -18.00 13.06 -19.34
CA VAL A 79 -16.65 12.47 -19.33
C VAL A 79 -15.75 13.13 -20.38
N ASP A 80 -16.28 13.49 -21.56
CA ASP A 80 -15.51 14.15 -22.61
C ASP A 80 -15.04 15.55 -22.21
N LEU A 81 -15.86 16.26 -21.43
CA LEU A 81 -15.51 17.56 -20.86
C LEU A 81 -14.42 17.39 -19.80
N ALA A 82 -14.60 16.45 -18.86
CA ALA A 82 -13.58 16.12 -17.86
C ALA A 82 -12.24 15.75 -18.50
N LYS A 83 -12.24 14.96 -19.60
CA LYS A 83 -11.03 14.62 -20.37
C LYS A 83 -10.30 15.84 -20.93
N ARG A 84 -11.03 16.87 -21.39
CA ARG A 84 -10.43 18.12 -21.89
C ARG A 84 -9.71 18.91 -20.80
N HIS A 85 -10.21 18.83 -19.56
CA HIS A 85 -9.66 19.56 -18.42
C HIS A 85 -8.78 18.70 -17.50
N ARG A 86 -8.37 17.50 -17.93
CA ARG A 86 -7.52 16.61 -17.13
C ARG A 86 -6.17 17.23 -16.75
N THR A 87 -5.56 18.01 -17.64
CA THR A 87 -4.26 18.65 -17.39
C THR A 87 -4.36 19.75 -16.34
N LEU A 88 -5.47 20.50 -16.35
CA LEU A 88 -5.79 21.47 -15.31
C LEU A 88 -5.95 20.76 -13.95
N LEU A 89 -6.76 19.69 -13.90
CA LEU A 89 -6.94 18.92 -12.67
C LEU A 89 -5.63 18.34 -12.14
N LYS A 90 -4.77 17.84 -13.03
CA LYS A 90 -3.46 17.34 -12.65
C LYS A 90 -2.58 18.45 -12.05
N GLY A 91 -2.52 19.61 -12.71
CA GLY A 91 -1.79 20.77 -12.19
C GLY A 91 -2.28 21.22 -10.81
N LEU A 92 -3.58 21.15 -10.56
CA LEU A 92 -4.18 21.49 -9.25
C LEU A 92 -3.88 20.46 -8.15
N LEU A 93 -3.61 19.19 -8.49
CA LEU A 93 -3.11 18.21 -7.52
C LEU A 93 -1.64 18.47 -7.17
N GLU A 94 -0.89 19.03 -8.12
CA GLU A 94 0.53 19.39 -8.01
C GLU A 94 0.75 20.82 -7.48
N ASP A 95 -0.32 21.52 -7.08
CA ASP A 95 -0.26 22.90 -6.58
C ASP A 95 0.68 23.02 -5.36
N GLU A 96 0.90 24.19 -4.78
CA GLU A 96 1.56 24.30 -3.47
C GLU A 96 0.54 24.44 -2.34
N GLU A 97 -0.60 25.05 -2.65
CA GLU A 97 -1.62 25.44 -1.71
C GLU A 97 -2.50 24.26 -1.28
N LYS A 98 -2.38 23.91 0.00
CA LYS A 98 -3.12 22.81 0.62
C LYS A 98 -4.65 22.84 0.38
N PRO A 99 -5.38 23.96 0.59
CA PRO A 99 -6.84 23.97 0.43
C PRO A 99 -7.26 23.69 -1.03
N VAL A 100 -6.50 24.23 -1.99
CA VAL A 100 -6.70 24.01 -3.42
C VAL A 100 -6.48 22.53 -3.76
N LYS A 101 -5.39 21.92 -3.25
CA LYS A 101 -5.12 20.48 -3.42
C LYS A 101 -6.25 19.59 -2.89
N VAL A 102 -6.76 19.88 -1.70
CA VAL A 102 -7.83 19.07 -1.08
C VAL A 102 -9.11 19.16 -1.93
N ALA A 103 -9.47 20.36 -2.39
CA ALA A 103 -10.64 20.53 -3.26
C ALA A 103 -10.45 19.89 -4.65
N ALA A 104 -9.25 19.98 -5.21
CA ALA A 104 -8.87 19.30 -6.45
C ALA A 104 -8.95 17.79 -6.29
N LEU A 105 -8.43 17.24 -5.19
CA LEU A 105 -8.48 15.82 -4.86
C LEU A 105 -9.92 15.33 -4.70
N ALA A 106 -10.78 16.05 -3.98
CA ALA A 106 -12.20 15.71 -3.87
C ALA A 106 -12.91 15.73 -5.24
N THR A 107 -12.51 16.63 -6.13
CA THR A 107 -13.02 16.72 -7.50
C THR A 107 -12.59 15.52 -8.33
N VAL A 108 -11.28 15.23 -8.33
CA VAL A 108 -10.67 14.11 -9.03
C VAL A 108 -11.23 12.78 -8.54
N ALA A 109 -11.43 12.63 -7.23
CA ALA A 109 -12.05 11.46 -6.63
C ALA A 109 -13.41 11.12 -7.25
N LYS A 110 -14.30 12.12 -7.35
CA LYS A 110 -15.63 11.93 -7.93
C LYS A 110 -15.55 11.51 -9.40
N LEU A 111 -14.62 12.09 -10.16
CA LEU A 111 -14.42 11.75 -11.57
C LEU A 111 -13.90 10.31 -11.75
N ILE A 112 -12.86 9.92 -10.99
CA ILE A 112 -12.30 8.57 -11.04
C ILE A 112 -13.34 7.53 -10.57
N LEU A 113 -14.10 7.81 -9.50
CA LEU A 113 -15.15 6.90 -9.03
C LEU A 113 -16.25 6.66 -10.09
N THR A 114 -16.55 7.70 -10.87
CA THR A 114 -17.53 7.62 -11.96
C THR A 114 -16.97 6.85 -13.16
N SER A 115 -15.74 7.15 -13.57
CA SER A 115 -15.11 6.61 -14.78
C SER A 115 -13.61 6.29 -14.56
N PRO A 116 -13.26 5.21 -13.85
CA PRO A 116 -11.88 4.94 -13.40
C PRO A 116 -10.90 4.69 -14.54
N ASN A 117 -11.37 4.09 -15.64
CA ASN A 117 -10.53 3.76 -16.79
C ASN A 117 -10.20 4.97 -17.67
N GLU A 118 -10.89 6.09 -17.48
CA GLU A 118 -10.76 7.29 -18.33
C GLU A 118 -9.72 8.27 -17.81
N PHE A 119 -9.29 8.12 -16.56
CA PHE A 119 -8.39 9.04 -15.85
C PHE A 119 -7.25 8.32 -15.11
N PRO A 120 -6.46 7.46 -15.80
CA PRO A 120 -5.35 6.74 -15.15
C PRO A 120 -4.26 7.68 -14.62
N ASP A 121 -3.99 8.78 -15.32
CA ASP A 121 -3.02 9.81 -14.93
C ASP A 121 -3.43 10.58 -13.68
N LEU A 122 -4.73 10.87 -13.52
CA LEU A 122 -5.24 11.47 -12.30
C LEU A 122 -5.21 10.49 -11.13
N LEU A 123 -5.42 9.19 -11.40
CA LEU A 123 -5.29 8.15 -10.38
C LEU A 123 -3.84 8.00 -9.90
N ASP A 124 -2.86 8.10 -10.80
CA ASP A 124 -1.46 8.15 -10.43
C ASP A 124 -1.17 9.36 -9.53
N GLY A 125 -1.71 10.54 -9.86
CA GLY A 125 -1.61 11.73 -9.01
C GLY A 125 -2.21 11.52 -7.60
N VAL A 126 -3.36 10.84 -7.48
CA VAL A 126 -3.92 10.47 -6.16
C VAL A 126 -2.97 9.53 -5.42
N SER A 127 -2.37 8.56 -6.11
CA SER A 127 -1.38 7.64 -5.52
C SER A 127 -0.13 8.37 -5.02
N ASP A 128 0.33 9.38 -5.74
CA ASP A 128 1.49 10.20 -5.36
C ASP A 128 1.18 11.03 -4.12
N LEU A 129 -0.04 11.57 -4.01
CA LEU A 129 -0.51 12.30 -2.82
C LEU A 129 -0.53 11.42 -1.56
N MET A 130 -0.70 10.10 -1.69
CA MET A 130 -0.61 9.16 -0.56
C MET A 130 0.81 9.06 0.03
N ASP A 131 1.84 9.50 -0.69
CA ASP A 131 3.23 9.49 -0.24
C ASP A 131 3.71 10.87 0.25
N THR A 132 2.84 11.88 0.25
CA THR A 132 3.19 13.23 0.72
C THR A 132 3.24 13.33 2.24
N ASP A 133 3.99 14.30 2.77
CA ASP A 133 4.12 14.55 4.21
C ASP A 133 2.92 15.31 4.82
N THR A 134 1.97 15.77 4.00
CA THR A 134 0.79 16.51 4.47
C THR A 134 -0.32 15.56 4.89
N SER A 135 -0.38 15.26 6.19
CA SER A 135 -1.33 14.31 6.81
C SER A 135 -2.79 14.43 6.34
N GLU A 136 -3.31 15.63 6.13
CA GLU A 136 -4.71 15.82 5.71
C GLU A 136 -4.94 15.49 4.22
N VAL A 137 -4.04 15.94 3.34
CA VAL A 137 -4.08 15.60 1.91
C VAL A 137 -3.88 14.10 1.72
N GLN A 138 -2.95 13.54 2.48
CA GLN A 138 -2.66 12.12 2.50
C GLN A 138 -3.89 11.30 2.95
N LEU A 139 -4.53 11.69 4.06
CA LEU A 139 -5.74 11.03 4.54
C LEU A 139 -6.86 11.05 3.50
N GLU A 140 -7.09 12.19 2.86
CA GLU A 140 -8.09 12.30 1.81
C GLU A 140 -7.75 11.37 0.63
N ALA A 141 -6.49 11.30 0.22
CA ALA A 141 -6.05 10.40 -0.84
C ALA A 141 -6.30 8.93 -0.48
N TYR A 142 -6.01 8.52 0.76
CA TYR A 142 -6.35 7.20 1.29
C TYR A 142 -7.87 6.95 1.32
N THR A 143 -8.69 7.97 1.58
CA THR A 143 -10.16 7.87 1.55
C THR A 143 -10.67 7.62 0.14
N VAL A 144 -10.22 8.39 -0.84
CA VAL A 144 -10.55 8.20 -2.26
C VAL A 144 -10.19 6.78 -2.70
N TYR A 145 -8.98 6.37 -2.33
CA TYR A 145 -8.45 5.06 -2.60
C TYR A 145 -9.31 3.92 -2.02
N ALA A 146 -9.73 4.05 -0.76
CA ALA A 146 -10.61 3.09 -0.11
C ALA A 146 -11.95 2.95 -0.86
N HIS A 147 -12.56 4.07 -1.26
CA HIS A 147 -13.81 4.07 -1.99
C HIS A 147 -13.69 3.37 -3.35
N LEU A 148 -12.58 3.56 -4.07
CA LEU A 148 -12.34 2.93 -5.37
C LEU A 148 -12.26 1.40 -5.26
N LEU A 149 -11.60 0.90 -4.21
CA LEU A 149 -11.50 -0.53 -3.94
C LEU A 149 -12.84 -1.13 -3.52
N LEU A 150 -13.56 -0.50 -2.58
CA LEU A 150 -14.87 -0.99 -2.11
C LEU A 150 -15.92 -0.96 -3.22
N SER A 151 -15.87 0.04 -4.11
CA SER A 151 -16.77 0.15 -5.26
C SER A 151 -16.42 -0.83 -6.40
N LYS A 152 -15.39 -1.68 -6.24
CA LYS A 152 -14.89 -2.63 -7.25
C LYS A 152 -14.54 -1.96 -8.58
N LYS A 153 -14.27 -0.65 -8.55
CA LYS A 153 -13.83 0.14 -9.71
C LYS A 153 -12.37 -0.15 -10.06
N MET A 154 -11.62 -0.72 -9.12
CA MET A 154 -10.21 -1.07 -9.25
C MET A 154 -9.93 -2.46 -8.66
N LYS A 155 -8.94 -3.17 -9.24
CA LYS A 155 -8.52 -4.49 -8.75
C LYS A 155 -7.55 -4.33 -7.58
N ALA A 156 -7.88 -4.90 -6.42
CA ALA A 156 -7.05 -4.83 -5.21
C ALA A 156 -5.58 -5.27 -5.41
N GLN A 157 -5.29 -6.12 -6.40
CA GLN A 157 -3.93 -6.63 -6.64
C GLN A 157 -2.91 -5.53 -6.99
N GLY A 158 -3.29 -4.49 -7.73
CA GLY A 158 -2.41 -3.35 -8.04
C GLY A 158 -2.06 -2.48 -6.83
N PHE A 159 -2.66 -2.80 -5.68
CA PHE A 159 -2.96 -1.86 -4.60
C PHE A 159 -2.60 -2.40 -3.22
N MET A 160 -2.16 -3.66 -3.16
CA MET A 160 -1.71 -4.34 -1.95
C MET A 160 -0.54 -3.62 -1.26
N LYS A 161 0.38 -3.01 -2.04
CA LYS A 161 1.51 -2.26 -1.48
C LYS A 161 1.03 -1.06 -0.65
N ARG A 162 0.07 -0.29 -1.16
CA ARG A 162 -0.48 0.88 -0.45
C ARG A 162 -1.30 0.46 0.77
N LEU A 163 -2.04 -0.66 0.69
CA LEU A 163 -2.71 -1.24 1.86
C LEU A 163 -1.68 -1.58 2.96
N ALA A 164 -0.58 -2.24 2.61
CA ALA A 164 0.48 -2.57 3.56
C ALA A 164 1.13 -1.32 4.18
N VAL A 165 1.38 -0.27 3.38
CA VAL A 165 1.93 1.00 3.87
C VAL A 165 0.95 1.71 4.80
N GLY A 166 -0.33 1.76 4.41
CA GLY A 166 -1.41 2.40 5.15
C GLY A 166 -1.73 1.71 6.49
N LEU A 167 -1.70 0.38 6.54
CA LEU A 167 -1.84 -0.39 7.80
C LEU A 167 -0.71 -0.11 8.81
N LEU A 168 0.43 0.32 8.30
CA LEU A 168 1.61 0.68 9.10
C LEU A 168 1.83 2.19 9.15
N HIS A 169 0.81 2.98 8.81
CA HIS A 169 0.91 4.43 8.79
C HIS A 169 1.08 4.99 10.22
N LYS A 170 1.79 6.12 10.33
CA LYS A 170 1.99 6.82 11.60
C LYS A 170 0.71 7.51 12.09
N ASP A 171 -0.06 8.07 11.16
CA ASP A 171 -1.38 8.66 11.44
C ASP A 171 -2.41 7.56 11.76
N ALA A 172 -2.99 7.63 12.96
CA ALA A 172 -3.98 6.67 13.45
C ALA A 172 -5.26 6.64 12.61
N ARG A 173 -5.64 7.76 11.97
CA ARG A 173 -6.83 7.85 11.12
C ARG A 173 -6.64 7.07 9.83
N ILE A 174 -5.49 7.24 9.17
CA ILE A 174 -5.12 6.47 7.98
C ILE A 174 -5.02 4.97 8.33
N LYS A 175 -4.36 4.64 9.45
CA LYS A 175 -4.26 3.26 9.92
C LYS A 175 -5.63 2.64 10.19
N GLY A 176 -6.53 3.39 10.85
CA GLY A 176 -7.90 2.97 11.14
C GLY A 176 -8.72 2.74 9.86
N LEU A 177 -8.68 3.69 8.93
CA LEU A 177 -9.33 3.57 7.62
C LEU A 177 -8.86 2.34 6.84
N MET A 178 -7.55 2.06 6.84
CA MET A 178 -6.99 0.93 6.12
C MET A 178 -7.30 -0.42 6.78
N LYS A 179 -7.39 -0.46 8.12
CA LYS A 179 -7.89 -1.64 8.84
C LYS A 179 -9.33 -1.94 8.44
N GLU A 180 -10.20 -0.93 8.51
CA GLU A 180 -11.61 -1.05 8.16
C GLU A 180 -11.78 -1.51 6.70
N LEU A 181 -11.04 -0.90 5.78
CA LEU A 181 -11.03 -1.28 4.38
C LEU A 181 -10.64 -2.74 4.18
N VAL A 182 -9.57 -3.22 4.82
CA VAL A 182 -9.13 -4.62 4.69
C VAL A 182 -10.17 -5.57 5.27
N THR A 183 -10.76 -5.25 6.42
CA THR A 183 -11.85 -6.04 7.02
C THR A 183 -13.05 -6.13 6.08
N GLN A 184 -13.51 -5.02 5.52
CA GLN A 184 -14.62 -5.01 4.56
C GLN A 184 -14.31 -5.80 3.28
N LEU A 185 -13.07 -5.71 2.77
CA LEU A 185 -12.64 -6.51 1.63
C LEU A 185 -12.60 -8.01 1.94
N MET A 186 -12.28 -8.39 3.19
CA MET A 186 -12.33 -9.78 3.66
C MET A 186 -13.77 -10.29 3.80
N ASP A 187 -14.66 -9.47 4.32
CA ASP A 187 -16.08 -9.82 4.51
C ASP A 187 -16.83 -9.94 3.18
N GLY A 188 -16.50 -9.10 2.21
CA GLY A 188 -17.07 -9.16 0.87
C GLY A 188 -16.66 -10.39 0.05
N ASN A 189 -15.68 -11.20 0.48
CA ASN A 189 -15.16 -12.32 -0.31
C ASN A 189 -14.51 -13.43 0.54
N ALA A 190 -15.34 -14.32 1.11
CA ALA A 190 -14.93 -15.37 2.06
C ALA A 190 -13.81 -16.31 1.54
N LYS A 191 -13.84 -16.72 0.27
CA LYS A 191 -12.81 -17.61 -0.32
C LYS A 191 -11.47 -16.92 -0.57
N SER A 192 -11.40 -15.59 -0.50
CA SER A 192 -10.17 -14.83 -0.79
C SER A 192 -9.57 -14.15 0.43
N ARG A 193 -10.09 -14.36 1.65
CA ARG A 193 -9.57 -13.73 2.89
C ARG A 193 -8.08 -14.02 3.08
N CYS A 194 -7.72 -15.31 3.05
CA CYS A 194 -6.34 -15.76 3.17
C CYS A 194 -5.45 -15.19 2.06
N VAL A 195 -5.93 -15.23 0.81
CA VAL A 195 -5.22 -14.73 -0.36
C VAL A 195 -4.93 -13.24 -0.23
N LEU A 196 -5.91 -12.46 0.23
CA LEU A 196 -5.78 -11.02 0.43
C LEU A 196 -4.70 -10.71 1.47
N VAL A 197 -4.79 -11.29 2.67
CA VAL A 197 -3.83 -11.05 3.76
C VAL A 197 -2.41 -11.43 3.37
N ILE A 198 -2.23 -12.60 2.75
CA ILE A 198 -0.93 -13.06 2.28
C ILE A 198 -0.40 -12.17 1.14
N SER A 199 -1.28 -11.65 0.27
CA SER A 199 -0.88 -10.73 -0.80
C SER A 199 -0.43 -9.38 -0.26
N ILE A 200 -1.13 -8.82 0.73
CA ILE A 200 -0.73 -7.61 1.44
C ILE A 200 0.65 -7.82 2.09
N PHE A 201 0.84 -8.94 2.79
CA PHE A 201 2.11 -9.29 3.42
C PHE A 201 3.28 -9.38 2.42
N LYS A 202 3.09 -10.09 1.30
CA LYS A 202 4.13 -10.26 0.26
C LYS A 202 4.56 -8.92 -0.35
N GLN A 203 3.62 -8.01 -0.53
CA GLN A 203 3.83 -6.70 -1.17
C GLN A 203 4.42 -5.65 -0.20
N CYS A 204 4.50 -5.98 1.09
CA CYS A 204 5.16 -5.13 2.08
C CYS A 204 6.69 -5.21 1.93
N PRO A 205 7.42 -4.07 2.00
CA PRO A 205 8.88 -4.05 2.06
C PRO A 205 9.42 -4.87 3.24
N GLY A 206 10.52 -5.61 3.03
CA GLY A 206 11.06 -6.56 4.00
C GLY A 206 11.29 -5.98 5.40
N ASN A 207 11.87 -4.78 5.49
CA ASN A 207 12.12 -4.07 6.74
C ASN A 207 10.86 -3.68 7.55
N ARG A 208 9.65 -3.81 6.97
CA ARG A 208 8.38 -3.49 7.61
C ARG A 208 7.48 -4.71 7.83
N ARG A 209 7.84 -5.88 7.28
CA ARG A 209 7.02 -7.10 7.34
C ARG A 209 6.75 -7.60 8.75
N ASP A 210 7.72 -7.48 9.66
CA ASP A 210 7.55 -7.87 11.06
C ASP A 210 6.45 -7.06 11.76
N SER A 211 6.42 -5.75 11.53
CA SER A 211 5.37 -4.88 12.07
C SER A 211 4.02 -5.17 11.41
N LEU A 212 4.01 -5.41 10.09
CA LEU A 212 2.79 -5.75 9.37
C LEU A 212 2.19 -7.06 9.87
N ALA A 213 2.98 -8.11 10.02
CA ALA A 213 2.50 -9.40 10.51
C ALA A 213 1.84 -9.27 11.88
N ARG A 214 2.43 -8.48 12.79
CA ARG A 214 1.81 -8.19 14.09
C ARG A 214 0.48 -7.47 13.97
N THR A 215 0.38 -6.45 13.11
CA THR A 215 -0.88 -5.74 12.85
C THR A 215 -1.93 -6.66 12.24
N LEU A 216 -1.57 -7.47 11.25
CA LEU A 216 -2.49 -8.42 10.62
C LEU A 216 -3.04 -9.43 11.64
N VAL A 217 -2.17 -9.99 12.48
CA VAL A 217 -2.54 -11.00 13.47
C VAL A 217 -3.37 -10.44 14.61
N ASN A 218 -3.03 -9.25 15.12
CA ASN A 218 -3.66 -8.71 16.32
C ASN A 218 -4.91 -7.88 16.02
N ASP A 219 -4.96 -7.24 14.84
CA ASP A 219 -5.95 -6.19 14.57
C ASP A 219 -6.88 -6.50 13.39
N ILE A 220 -6.58 -7.49 12.54
CA ILE A 220 -7.34 -7.75 11.30
C ILE A 220 -7.88 -9.18 11.23
N LEU A 221 -7.03 -10.18 11.41
CA LEU A 221 -7.40 -11.58 11.28
C LEU A 221 -8.35 -12.00 12.41
N ALA A 222 -9.51 -12.54 12.05
CA ALA A 222 -10.42 -13.15 13.01
C ALA A 222 -9.94 -14.57 13.40
N PRO A 223 -10.39 -15.14 14.53
CA PRO A 223 -10.04 -16.51 14.92
C PRO A 223 -10.33 -17.55 13.83
N CYS A 224 -11.45 -17.42 13.11
CA CYS A 224 -11.81 -18.32 12.02
C CYS A 224 -10.83 -18.26 10.82
N ASP A 225 -10.21 -17.11 10.56
CA ASP A 225 -9.20 -16.96 9.52
C ASP A 225 -7.91 -17.71 9.88
N LEU A 226 -7.58 -17.77 11.17
CA LEU A 226 -6.41 -18.46 11.72
C LEU A 226 -6.60 -19.98 11.83
N GLU A 227 -7.85 -20.42 11.86
CA GLU A 227 -8.26 -21.83 11.78
C GLU A 227 -8.30 -22.36 10.34
N ALA A 228 -8.36 -21.46 9.36
CA ALA A 228 -8.40 -21.83 7.94
C ALA A 228 -7.09 -22.53 7.52
N GLU A 229 -7.22 -23.77 7.05
CA GLU A 229 -6.07 -24.58 6.66
C GLU A 229 -5.25 -23.97 5.50
N GLU A 230 -5.93 -23.30 4.57
CA GLU A 230 -5.31 -22.58 3.46
C GLU A 230 -4.39 -21.46 3.94
N PHE A 231 -4.76 -20.78 5.03
CA PHE A 231 -3.94 -19.73 5.63
C PHE A 231 -2.66 -20.32 6.21
N GLY A 232 -2.78 -21.35 7.05
CA GLY A 232 -1.61 -22.02 7.64
C GLY A 232 -0.68 -22.59 6.57
N SER A 233 -1.24 -23.17 5.50
CA SER A 233 -0.49 -23.66 4.35
C SER A 233 0.29 -22.56 3.63
N SER A 234 -0.32 -21.38 3.48
CA SER A 234 0.29 -20.22 2.83
C SER A 234 1.41 -19.63 3.69
N VAL A 235 1.19 -19.50 5.00
CA VAL A 235 2.22 -19.07 5.97
C VAL A 235 3.42 -20.00 5.92
N LEU A 236 3.17 -21.30 5.90
CA LEU A 236 4.23 -22.27 5.73
C LEU A 236 4.98 -22.05 4.39
N GLN A 237 4.29 -21.94 3.27
CA GLN A 237 4.95 -21.67 2.00
C GLN A 237 5.83 -20.41 2.03
N LEU A 238 5.38 -19.33 2.67
CA LEU A 238 6.18 -18.10 2.86
C LEU A 238 7.48 -18.37 3.62
N LEU A 239 7.40 -19.12 4.73
CA LEU A 239 8.57 -19.50 5.52
C LEU A 239 9.54 -20.31 4.68
N ARG A 240 9.06 -21.31 3.93
CA ARG A 240 9.89 -22.13 3.03
C ARG A 240 10.63 -21.28 1.97
N LEU A 241 10.02 -20.19 1.50
CA LEU A 241 10.63 -19.23 0.58
C LEU A 241 11.61 -18.26 1.25
N GLY A 242 11.88 -18.41 2.55
CA GLY A 242 12.82 -17.57 3.30
C GLY A 242 12.22 -16.30 3.88
N GLN A 243 10.90 -16.10 3.83
CA GLN A 243 10.24 -14.94 4.44
C GLN A 243 10.04 -15.17 5.94
N SER A 244 11.12 -15.00 6.70
CA SER A 244 11.20 -15.31 8.13
C SER A 244 10.18 -14.56 9.00
N GLU A 245 9.75 -13.38 8.56
CA GLU A 245 8.79 -12.51 9.25
C GLU A 245 7.39 -13.15 9.30
N ALA A 246 7.09 -14.10 8.39
CA ALA A 246 5.86 -14.89 8.43
C ALA A 246 5.78 -15.81 9.66
N ALA A 247 6.87 -16.01 10.40
CA ALA A 247 6.87 -16.74 11.66
C ALA A 247 5.92 -16.11 12.71
N HIS A 248 5.62 -14.81 12.60
CA HIS A 248 4.69 -14.12 13.49
C HIS A 248 3.25 -14.65 13.43
N PHE A 249 2.86 -15.35 12.36
CA PHE A 249 1.55 -15.98 12.25
C PHE A 249 1.48 -17.32 13.01
N LEU A 250 2.59 -18.06 13.12
CA LEU A 250 2.63 -19.44 13.65
C LEU A 250 2.03 -19.60 15.06
N PRO A 251 2.27 -18.71 16.04
CA PRO A 251 1.72 -18.86 17.39
C PRO A 251 0.19 -18.77 17.46
N LYS A 252 -0.45 -18.24 16.40
CA LYS A 252 -1.89 -18.01 16.36
C LYS A 252 -2.64 -18.97 15.42
N LEU A 253 -1.91 -19.66 14.55
CA LEU A 253 -2.49 -20.71 13.70
C LEU A 253 -3.03 -21.87 14.52
N HIS A 254 -4.15 -22.44 14.04
CA HIS A 254 -4.67 -23.71 14.53
C HIS A 254 -3.87 -24.88 13.94
N PRO A 255 -3.38 -25.82 14.77
CA PRO A 255 -2.66 -26.98 14.27
C PRO A 255 -3.65 -27.99 13.67
N SER A 256 -3.48 -28.31 12.38
CA SER A 256 -4.29 -29.32 11.69
C SER A 256 -3.42 -30.49 11.20
N LYS A 257 -4.05 -31.64 10.95
CA LYS A 257 -3.37 -32.84 10.42
C LYS A 257 -2.57 -32.55 9.15
N ASN A 258 -3.15 -31.77 8.24
CA ASN A 258 -2.51 -31.41 6.98
C ASN A 258 -1.33 -30.46 7.19
N LEU A 259 -1.44 -29.52 8.14
CA LEU A 259 -0.34 -28.64 8.51
C LEU A 259 0.84 -29.43 9.11
N VAL A 260 0.54 -30.40 9.98
CA VAL A 260 1.52 -31.32 10.57
C VAL A 260 2.19 -32.17 9.48
N SER A 261 1.42 -32.74 8.56
CA SER A 261 1.96 -33.51 7.43
C SER A 261 2.87 -32.65 6.53
N LYS A 262 2.52 -31.39 6.30
CA LYS A 262 3.39 -30.44 5.57
C LYS A 262 4.68 -30.16 6.32
N ILE A 263 4.62 -29.94 7.63
CA ILE A 263 5.81 -29.73 8.46
C ILE A 263 6.70 -30.99 8.46
N ASP A 264 6.12 -32.18 8.60
CA ASP A 264 6.84 -33.46 8.52
C ASP A 264 7.54 -33.64 7.18
N SER A 265 6.85 -33.34 6.07
CA SER A 265 7.47 -33.38 4.75
C SER A 265 8.68 -32.43 4.65
N TRP A 266 8.66 -31.28 5.34
CA TRP A 266 9.76 -30.33 5.31
C TRP A 266 10.93 -30.73 6.19
N THR A 267 10.67 -31.32 7.36
CA THR A 267 11.73 -31.76 8.26
C THR A 267 12.43 -33.02 7.72
N GLN A 268 11.75 -33.77 6.86
CA GLN A 268 12.33 -34.89 6.09
C GLN A 268 13.12 -34.46 4.85
N LEU A 269 12.83 -33.27 4.28
CA LEU A 269 13.66 -32.72 3.21
C LEU A 269 15.05 -32.38 3.76
N ASP A 270 16.08 -32.68 2.96
CA ASP A 270 17.48 -32.48 3.35
C ASP A 270 17.70 -31.06 3.94
N SER A 271 18.31 -30.99 5.12
CA SER A 271 18.42 -29.77 5.95
C SER A 271 19.16 -28.61 5.25
N SER A 272 19.87 -28.91 4.17
CA SER A 272 20.48 -27.96 3.24
C SER A 272 19.43 -27.14 2.45
N LYS A 273 18.25 -27.71 2.17
CA LYS A 273 17.21 -27.17 1.26
C LYS A 273 16.13 -26.35 1.96
N VAL A 274 15.97 -26.46 3.28
CA VAL A 274 14.98 -25.68 4.05
C VAL A 274 15.70 -24.61 4.88
N CYS A 275 16.03 -23.49 4.23
CA CYS A 275 16.74 -22.36 4.83
C CYS A 275 16.02 -21.83 6.10
N ALA A 276 14.69 -21.90 6.13
CA ALA A 276 13.85 -21.36 7.20
C ALA A 276 14.05 -22.02 8.58
N LEU A 277 14.21 -23.35 8.63
CA LEU A 277 14.35 -24.08 9.90
C LEU A 277 15.73 -23.92 10.53
N LYS A 278 16.68 -23.27 9.84
CA LYS A 278 17.96 -22.84 10.42
C LYS A 278 17.82 -21.60 11.30
N SER A 279 16.65 -20.95 11.33
CA SER A 279 16.41 -19.85 12.25
C SER A 279 15.85 -20.39 13.56
N LYS A 280 16.55 -20.10 14.68
CA LYS A 280 16.09 -20.48 16.03
C LYS A 280 14.66 -19.99 16.30
N LYS A 281 14.33 -18.76 15.92
CA LYS A 281 13.00 -18.14 16.10
C LYS A 281 11.92 -18.92 15.35
N ILE A 282 12.20 -19.33 14.12
CA ILE A 282 11.24 -20.09 13.30
C ILE A 282 11.05 -21.48 13.88
N SER A 283 12.13 -22.20 14.18
CA SER A 283 12.06 -23.56 14.73
C SER A 283 11.37 -23.62 16.08
N GLN A 284 11.59 -22.64 16.97
CA GLN A 284 10.83 -22.50 18.22
C GLN A 284 9.34 -22.23 17.97
N SER A 285 9.01 -21.39 17.00
CA SER A 285 7.61 -21.07 16.66
C SER A 285 6.88 -22.29 16.07
N VAL A 286 7.56 -23.09 15.23
CA VAL A 286 7.03 -24.34 14.69
C VAL A 286 6.89 -25.38 15.81
N LEU A 287 7.85 -25.48 16.72
CA LEU A 287 7.75 -26.35 17.89
C LEU A 287 6.55 -26.00 18.78
N GLY A 288 6.31 -24.70 19.01
CA GLY A 288 5.13 -24.21 19.75
C GLY A 288 3.79 -24.44 19.02
N LEU A 289 3.79 -24.54 17.69
CA LEU A 289 2.63 -24.97 16.92
C LEU A 289 2.40 -26.48 17.06
N MET A 290 3.46 -27.28 16.93
CA MET A 290 3.41 -28.74 17.04
C MET A 290 3.02 -29.23 18.43
N SER A 291 3.42 -28.54 19.50
CA SER A 291 3.05 -28.90 20.87
C SER A 291 1.56 -28.69 21.17
N ARG A 292 0.89 -27.80 20.43
CA ARG A 292 -0.57 -27.57 20.53
C ARG A 292 -1.39 -28.59 19.74
N TYR A 293 -0.78 -29.34 18.82
CA TYR A 293 -1.47 -30.36 18.05
C TYR A 293 -1.91 -31.53 18.95
N ARG A 294 -3.17 -31.95 18.84
CA ARG A 294 -3.72 -33.09 19.55
C ARG A 294 -3.95 -34.23 18.54
N PRO A 295 -3.10 -35.26 18.52
CA PRO A 295 -3.23 -36.36 17.55
C PRO A 295 -4.47 -37.19 17.85
N ALA A 296 -5.24 -37.51 16.81
CA ALA A 296 -6.46 -38.33 16.93
C ALA A 296 -6.18 -39.84 16.74
N SER A 297 -4.98 -40.20 16.26
CA SER A 297 -4.58 -41.59 15.99
C SER A 297 -3.13 -41.87 16.39
N ALA A 298 -2.79 -43.15 16.53
CA ALA A 298 -1.41 -43.58 16.78
C ALA A 298 -0.45 -43.12 15.67
N ALA A 299 -0.86 -43.23 14.40
CA ALA A 299 -0.06 -42.76 13.27
C ALA A 299 0.22 -41.25 13.35
N GLU A 300 -0.76 -40.44 13.75
CA GLU A 300 -0.56 -39.00 13.94
C GLU A 300 0.35 -38.68 15.13
N LYS A 301 0.26 -39.47 16.21
CA LYS A 301 1.15 -39.35 17.37
C LYS A 301 2.60 -39.67 16.97
N ASP A 302 2.81 -40.68 16.13
CA ASP A 302 4.13 -41.04 15.61
C ASP A 302 4.70 -39.93 14.71
N THR A 303 3.87 -39.35 13.83
CA THR A 303 4.26 -38.19 13.01
C THR A 303 4.63 -37.00 13.89
N GLN A 304 3.79 -36.65 14.87
CA GLN A 304 4.07 -35.54 15.79
C GLN A 304 5.38 -35.75 16.55
N THR A 305 5.61 -36.95 17.08
CA THR A 305 6.81 -37.29 17.87
C THR A 305 8.08 -37.19 17.01
N ARG A 306 8.01 -37.68 15.77
CA ARG A 306 9.11 -37.59 14.80
C ARG A 306 9.45 -36.14 14.46
N VAL A 307 8.45 -35.32 14.16
CA VAL A 307 8.61 -33.90 13.85
C VAL A 307 9.21 -33.16 15.03
N LEU A 308 8.69 -33.37 16.25
CA LEU A 308 9.22 -32.75 17.46
C LEU A 308 10.69 -33.13 17.68
N SER A 309 11.04 -34.42 17.59
CA SER A 309 12.43 -34.89 17.74
C SER A 309 13.37 -34.25 16.70
N GLN A 310 12.93 -34.10 15.45
CA GLN A 310 13.72 -33.45 14.40
C GLN A 310 13.90 -31.95 14.66
N LEU A 311 12.83 -31.25 15.06
CA LEU A 311 12.89 -29.83 15.41
C LEU A 311 13.75 -29.57 16.64
N GLU A 312 13.66 -30.43 17.66
CA GLU A 312 14.51 -30.37 18.86
C GLU A 312 15.99 -30.59 18.51
N LYS A 313 16.32 -31.54 17.63
CA LYS A 313 17.70 -31.72 17.13
C LYS A 313 18.21 -30.48 16.40
N ILE A 314 17.35 -29.83 15.60
CA ILE A 314 17.69 -28.59 14.90
C ILE A 314 17.91 -27.46 15.92
N CYS A 315 17.00 -27.27 16.87
CA CYS A 315 17.10 -26.27 17.93
C CYS A 315 18.33 -26.50 18.85
N GLY A 316 18.58 -27.74 19.26
CA GLY A 316 19.72 -28.10 20.11
C GLY A 316 21.07 -27.86 19.43
N ARG A 317 21.18 -28.09 18.11
CA ARG A 317 22.37 -27.72 17.33
C ARG A 317 22.64 -26.21 17.36
N HIS A 318 21.60 -25.37 17.46
CA HIS A 318 21.76 -23.93 17.62
C HIS A 318 22.25 -23.54 19.01
N GLU A 319 21.80 -24.24 20.06
CA GLU A 319 22.24 -24.00 21.44
C GLU A 319 23.71 -24.43 21.63
N SER A 320 24.11 -25.58 21.09
CA SER A 320 25.52 -25.99 21.08
C SER A 320 26.41 -25.06 20.26
N ARG A 321 25.91 -24.48 19.15
CA ARG A 321 26.66 -23.46 18.38
C ARG A 321 26.76 -22.12 19.09
N ALA A 322 25.75 -21.71 19.85
CA ALA A 322 25.75 -20.48 20.63
C ALA A 322 26.56 -20.60 21.93
N GLN A 323 26.79 -21.82 22.43
CA GLN A 323 27.58 -22.15 23.61
C GLN A 323 29.04 -22.51 23.31
N LEU A 324 29.43 -22.62 22.04
CA LEU A 324 30.86 -22.62 21.72
C LEU A 324 31.40 -21.26 22.16
N PRO A 325 32.40 -21.21 23.07
CA PRO A 325 33.15 -19.99 23.24
C PRO A 325 33.65 -19.62 21.84
N TYR A 326 33.38 -18.39 21.44
CA TYR A 326 34.08 -17.76 20.34
C TYR A 326 35.57 -17.69 20.75
N GLU A 327 36.29 -18.81 20.71
CA GLU A 327 37.71 -18.77 20.40
C GLU A 327 37.78 -18.30 18.96
N VAL A 328 37.86 -16.98 18.81
CA VAL A 328 38.40 -16.36 17.61
C VAL A 328 39.86 -16.83 17.50
N LYS A 329 40.09 -18.05 17.04
CA LYS A 329 41.39 -18.42 16.46
C LYS A 329 41.43 -17.81 15.08
N GLY A 330 42.01 -16.61 15.00
CA GLY A 330 42.18 -15.85 13.77
C GLY A 330 41.38 -14.55 13.76
N GLY A 331 41.54 -13.73 14.80
CA GLY A 331 41.19 -12.32 14.71
C GLY A 331 42.29 -11.71 13.86
N ILE A 332 42.00 -11.42 12.59
CA ILE A 332 42.85 -10.51 11.84
C ILE A 332 42.79 -9.20 12.62
N CYS A 333 43.91 -8.84 13.26
CA CYS A 333 44.01 -7.56 13.95
C CYS A 333 43.67 -6.48 12.91
N ILE A 334 42.91 -5.45 13.29
CA ILE A 334 42.67 -4.30 12.40
C ILE A 334 44.00 -3.76 11.86
N GLU A 335 45.06 -3.86 12.66
CA GLU A 335 46.44 -3.53 12.28
C GLU A 335 47.00 -4.42 11.15
N ASP A 336 46.63 -5.69 11.07
CA ASP A 336 47.04 -6.59 9.97
C ASP A 336 46.26 -6.27 8.68
N TYR A 337 44.99 -5.87 8.80
CA TYR A 337 44.17 -5.43 7.68
C TYR A 337 44.66 -4.08 7.13
N GLU A 338 45.01 -3.14 8.01
CA GLU A 338 45.63 -1.85 7.63
C GLU A 338 47.05 -2.02 7.06
N ARG A 339 47.80 -3.02 7.53
CA ARG A 339 49.11 -3.38 6.97
C ARG A 339 48.99 -3.94 5.55
N GLU A 340 47.98 -4.78 5.26
CA GLU A 340 47.70 -5.25 3.90
C GLU A 340 47.19 -4.15 2.97
N ILE A 341 46.32 -3.25 3.45
CA ILE A 341 45.89 -2.09 2.66
C ILE A 341 47.06 -1.14 2.36
N SER A 342 48.00 -1.00 3.29
CA SER A 342 49.21 -0.18 3.08
C SER A 342 50.13 -0.78 2.02
N LYS A 343 50.24 -2.11 1.94
CA LYS A 343 50.98 -2.79 0.84
C LYS A 343 50.36 -2.52 -0.53
N PHE A 344 49.05 -2.32 -0.61
CA PHE A 344 48.37 -1.97 -1.86
C PHE A 344 48.52 -0.50 -2.26
N LYS A 345 48.82 0.41 -1.33
CA LYS A 345 49.03 1.83 -1.63
C LYS A 345 50.39 2.15 -2.25
N ASP A 346 51.37 1.27 -2.06
CA ASP A 346 52.71 1.41 -2.67
C ASP A 346 52.83 0.73 -4.05
N VAL A 347 51.77 0.08 -4.54
CA VAL A 347 51.73 -0.42 -5.92
C VAL A 347 51.40 0.74 -6.85
N ARG A 348 52.43 1.39 -7.39
CA ARG A 348 52.29 2.25 -8.58
C ARG A 348 51.72 1.39 -9.71
N LEU A 349 50.47 1.66 -10.08
CA LEU A 349 49.91 1.22 -11.35
C LEU A 349 50.56 2.06 -12.46
N ASP A 350 51.82 1.76 -12.80
CA ASP A 350 52.51 2.29 -13.98
C ASP A 350 52.02 1.54 -15.25
N GLY A 351 50.71 1.37 -15.37
CA GLY A 351 50.03 0.77 -16.52
C GLY A 351 48.99 1.75 -17.03
N SER A 352 49.32 2.43 -18.12
CA SER A 352 48.42 3.32 -18.84
C SER A 352 47.10 2.61 -19.16
N LEU A 353 45.99 3.23 -18.78
CA LEU A 353 44.62 2.80 -19.10
C LEU A 353 44.32 2.79 -20.62
N ALA A 354 45.28 3.21 -21.46
CA ALA A 354 45.20 3.20 -22.91
C ALA A 354 45.46 1.83 -23.56
N ASP A 355 46.01 0.85 -22.84
CA ASP A 355 46.32 -0.47 -23.41
C ASP A 355 45.16 -1.49 -23.26
N LEU A 356 43.98 -1.05 -22.77
CA LEU A 356 42.81 -1.90 -22.49
C LEU A 356 41.51 -1.47 -23.20
N LEU A 357 41.61 -0.60 -24.22
CA LEU A 357 40.56 -0.37 -25.22
C LEU A 357 41.09 -0.79 -26.60
#